data_AF-A0A7Z0VIS5-F1
#
_entry.id   AF-A0A7Z0VIS5-F1
#
_cell.length_a   1.000
_cell.length_b   1.000
_cell.length_c   1.000
_cell.angle_alpha   90.00
_cell.angle_beta   90.00
_cell.angle_gamma   90.00
#
_symmetry.space_group_name_H-M   'P 1'
#
loop_
_entity.id
_entity.type
_entity.pdbx_description
1 polymer ?
#
loop_
_entity_poly.entity_id
_entity_poly.type
_entity_poly.pdbx_seq_one_letter_code
_entity_poly.pdbx_strand_id
1 'polypeptide(L)'
;MNDVLLPLSIRNSKVVHIDDVANGLACGCSCPVCGGALVAKNRGQKQHHFAHHSSEECSDALETALHLLAKQILVESKCIFLPELKARASSKDRVGKKYVEEELIVSPGLYQLDNPLHEKKIGDVVADVFATHKGHELLIEVSVTHFVDKKKKSKASTKPALKSTYRS
;
A
#
# COMPACT_ATOMS: atom_id res chain seq x y z
N MET A 1 4.12 25.29 -4.86
CA MET A 1 4.26 23.83 -4.75
C MET A 1 4.76 23.57 -3.36
N ASN A 2 4.03 22.82 -2.54
CA ASN A 2 4.69 22.25 -1.36
C ASN A 2 5.41 21.02 -1.88
N ASP A 3 6.72 21.17 -2.09
CA ASP A 3 7.59 20.06 -2.45
C ASP A 3 7.62 19.12 -1.25
N VAL A 4 6.81 18.06 -1.31
CA VAL A 4 6.89 17.00 -0.31
C VAL A 4 8.26 16.36 -0.48
N LEU A 5 9.12 16.58 0.50
CA LEU A 5 10.46 16.04 0.51
C LEU A 5 10.42 14.51 0.57
N LEU A 6 11.38 13.85 -0.07
CA LEU A 6 11.45 12.39 -0.19
C LEU A 6 12.25 11.78 0.98
N PRO A 7 11.62 11.17 2.01
CA PRO A 7 12.32 10.51 3.12
C PRO A 7 12.73 9.06 2.83
N LEU A 8 12.20 8.44 1.77
CA LEU A 8 12.36 7.01 1.48
C LEU A 8 13.05 6.80 0.13
N SER A 9 13.91 5.79 0.06
CA SER A 9 14.60 5.43 -1.17
C SER A 9 14.86 3.93 -1.25
N ILE A 10 15.37 3.45 -2.39
CA ILE A 10 15.76 2.05 -2.59
C ILE A 10 17.27 1.91 -2.44
N ARG A 11 17.70 0.92 -1.67
CA ARG A 11 19.09 0.48 -1.55
C ARG A 11 19.13 -1.04 -1.43
N ASN A 12 19.92 -1.71 -2.26
CA ASN A 12 20.03 -3.17 -2.29
C ASN A 12 18.65 -3.87 -2.34
N SER A 13 17.75 -3.36 -3.19
CA SER A 13 16.38 -3.87 -3.36
C SER A 13 15.49 -3.78 -2.11
N LYS A 14 15.87 -2.99 -1.11
CA LYS A 14 15.05 -2.70 0.07
C LYS A 14 14.73 -1.23 0.15
N VAL A 15 13.55 -0.91 0.70
CA VAL A 15 13.21 0.46 1.06
C VAL A 15 13.98 0.86 2.32
N VAL A 16 14.61 2.03 2.30
CA VAL A 16 15.37 2.59 3.43
C VAL A 16 14.90 4.00 3.73
N HIS A 17 14.97 4.38 5.01
CA HIS A 17 14.72 5.75 5.46
C HIS A 17 15.99 6.60 5.36
N ILE A 18 15.80 7.90 5.15
CA ILE A 18 16.88 8.88 5.02
C ILE A 18 17.82 8.94 6.22
N ASP A 19 17.34 8.57 7.41
CA ASP A 19 18.14 8.57 8.64
C ASP A 19 18.99 7.30 8.81
N ASP A 20 18.70 6.24 8.05
CA ASP A 20 19.38 4.94 8.17
C ASP A 20 20.54 4.79 7.17
N VAL A 21 20.91 5.87 6.47
CA VAL A 21 21.92 5.85 5.40
C VAL A 21 23.04 6.85 5.61
N ALA A 22 24.18 6.60 4.96
CA ALA A 22 25.29 7.55 4.94
C ALA A 22 24.86 8.85 4.23
N ASN A 23 25.46 9.98 4.63
CA ASN A 23 25.20 11.27 4.01
C ASN A 23 25.79 11.36 2.59
N GLY A 24 25.17 12.18 1.74
CA GLY A 24 25.64 12.47 0.39
C GLY A 24 25.44 11.28 -0.55
N LEU A 25 26.30 11.19 -1.57
CA LEU A 25 26.31 10.09 -2.56
C LEU A 25 26.75 8.75 -1.97
N ALA A 26 27.43 8.77 -0.82
CA ALA A 26 27.84 7.55 -0.13
C ALA A 26 26.64 6.71 0.37
N CYS A 27 25.42 7.25 0.35
CA CYS A 27 24.21 6.49 0.64
C CYS A 27 24.00 5.32 -0.33
N GLY A 28 24.46 5.42 -1.58
CA GLY A 28 24.26 4.42 -2.63
C GLY A 28 22.78 4.13 -2.92
N CYS A 29 21.91 5.12 -2.76
CA CYS A 29 20.46 4.98 -2.88
C CYS A 29 19.97 5.43 -4.26
N SER A 30 18.87 4.84 -4.73
CA SER A 30 18.26 5.12 -6.04
C SER A 30 16.79 5.55 -5.93
N CYS A 31 16.36 6.39 -6.86
CA CYS A 31 14.98 6.81 -6.98
C CYS A 31 14.07 5.60 -7.24
N PRO A 32 12.98 5.42 -6.48
CA PRO A 32 12.04 4.31 -6.67
C PRO A 32 11.27 4.39 -7.99
N VAL A 33 11.24 5.55 -8.66
CA VAL A 33 10.53 5.77 -9.93
C VAL A 33 11.47 5.60 -11.12
N CYS A 34 12.52 6.42 -11.21
CA CYS A 34 13.39 6.45 -12.39
C CYS A 34 14.66 5.61 -12.25
N GLY A 35 14.95 5.07 -11.06
CA GLY A 35 16.20 4.36 -10.77
C GLY A 35 17.46 5.24 -10.68
N GLY A 36 17.33 6.56 -10.90
CA GLY A 36 18.44 7.51 -10.85
C GLY A 36 19.10 7.61 -9.47
N ALA A 37 20.39 7.93 -9.43
CA ALA A 37 21.14 8.07 -8.19
C ALA A 37 20.64 9.26 -7.35
N LEU A 38 20.49 9.03 -6.04
CA LEU A 38 20.08 10.06 -5.08
C LEU A 38 21.24 10.49 -4.18
N VAL A 39 21.16 11.72 -3.70
CA VAL A 39 22.02 12.31 -2.68
C VAL A 39 21.24 12.38 -1.37
N ALA A 40 21.74 11.73 -0.31
CA ALA A 40 21.13 11.85 1.02
C ALA A 40 21.48 13.19 1.67
N LYS A 41 20.49 14.04 1.94
CA LYS A 41 20.63 15.31 2.67
C LYS A 41 20.11 15.14 4.10
N ASN A 42 20.83 14.34 4.88
CA ASN A 42 20.49 13.97 6.27
C ASN A 42 21.45 14.57 7.32
N ARG A 43 22.00 15.74 7.02
CA ARG A 43 22.84 16.52 7.93
C ARG A 43 22.41 17.99 7.91
N GLY A 44 22.58 18.66 9.04
CA GLY A 44 22.22 20.06 9.21
C GLY A 44 20.82 20.26 9.81
N GLN A 45 20.30 21.48 9.74
CA GLN A 45 19.06 21.88 10.40
C GLN A 45 17.81 21.79 9.50
N LYS A 46 17.98 21.44 8.22
CA LYS A 46 16.87 21.28 7.27
C LYS A 46 16.26 19.89 7.41
N GLN A 47 14.99 19.74 7.05
CA GLN A 47 14.33 18.44 7.01
C GLN A 47 15.12 17.46 6.13
N HIS A 48 15.38 16.28 6.67
CA HIS A 48 16.14 15.25 5.99
C HIS A 48 15.39 14.71 4.78
N HIS A 49 16.08 14.62 3.64
CA HIS A 49 15.49 14.13 2.40
C HIS A 49 16.53 13.59 1.43
N PHE A 50 16.08 12.82 0.47
CA PHE A 50 16.82 12.49 -0.74
C PHE A 50 16.54 13.55 -1.82
N ALA A 51 17.55 13.84 -2.62
CA ALA A 51 17.43 14.67 -3.83
C ALA A 51 18.13 13.98 -4.99
N HIS A 52 17.68 14.21 -6.22
CA HIS A 52 18.34 13.62 -7.38
C HIS A 52 19.74 14.21 -7.59
N HIS A 53 20.70 13.36 -7.99
CA HIS A 53 22.07 13.81 -8.24
C HIS A 53 22.21 14.57 -9.57
N SER A 54 21.55 14.08 -10.62
CA SER A 54 21.75 14.58 -12.00
C SER A 54 20.50 14.50 -12.87
N SER A 55 19.32 14.37 -12.27
CA SER A 55 18.04 14.29 -12.99
C SER A 55 17.00 15.19 -12.34
N GLU A 56 15.92 15.42 -13.08
CA GLU A 56 14.73 16.10 -12.56
C GLU A 56 14.12 15.32 -11.39
N GLU A 57 13.51 16.08 -10.47
CA GLU A 57 12.78 15.49 -9.34
C GLU A 57 11.53 14.75 -9.83
N CYS A 58 11.29 13.57 -9.28
CA CYS A 58 10.13 12.75 -9.61
C CYS A 58 8.98 13.07 -8.66
N SER A 59 7.87 13.60 -9.17
CA SER A 59 6.67 13.94 -8.37
C SER A 59 6.10 12.75 -7.60
N ASP A 60 6.21 11.56 -8.17
CA ASP A 60 5.55 10.35 -7.66
C ASP A 60 6.50 9.48 -6.83
N ALA A 61 7.72 9.96 -6.56
CA ALA A 61 8.76 9.19 -5.87
C ALA A 61 8.33 8.75 -4.47
N LEU A 62 7.66 9.62 -3.73
CA LEU A 62 7.23 9.30 -2.37
C LEU A 62 6.06 8.31 -2.36
N GLU A 63 5.07 8.47 -3.23
CA GLU A 63 3.96 7.51 -3.36
C GLU A 63 4.46 6.12 -3.72
N THR A 64 5.38 6.07 -4.69
CA THR A 64 6.02 4.81 -5.10
C THR A 64 6.83 4.19 -3.96
N ALA A 65 7.60 4.99 -3.22
CA ALA A 65 8.38 4.48 -2.08
C ALA A 65 7.49 3.91 -0.98
N LEU A 66 6.38 4.58 -0.65
CA LEU A 66 5.42 4.12 0.36
C LEU A 66 4.71 2.84 -0.08
N HIS A 67 4.35 2.75 -1.36
CA HIS A 67 3.73 1.56 -1.92
C HIS A 67 4.64 0.34 -1.82
N LEU A 68 5.91 0.50 -2.21
CA LEU A 68 6.94 -0.52 -2.07
C LEU A 68 7.20 -0.89 -0.60
N LEU A 69 7.24 0.09 0.30
CA LEU A 69 7.45 -0.15 1.73
C LEU A 69 6.31 -0.97 2.33
N ALA A 70 5.06 -0.62 2.03
CA ALA A 70 3.90 -1.35 2.53
C ALA A 70 3.89 -2.80 2.00
N LYS A 71 4.19 -3.01 0.71
CA LYS A 71 4.39 -4.34 0.14
C LYS A 71 5.47 -5.13 0.90
N GLN A 72 6.63 -4.52 1.13
CA GLN A 72 7.75 -5.15 1.83
C GLN A 72 7.36 -5.53 3.27
N ILE A 73 6.71 -4.62 4.00
CA ILE A 73 6.26 -4.86 5.38
C ILE A 73 5.29 -6.05 5.42
N LEU A 74 4.31 -6.14 4.52
CA LEU A 74 3.35 -7.25 4.52
C LEU A 74 4.03 -8.61 4.29
N VAL A 75 5.02 -8.66 3.41
CA VAL A 75 5.77 -9.89 3.10
C VAL A 75 6.74 -10.25 4.23
N GLU A 76 7.43 -9.27 4.81
CA GLU A 76 8.39 -9.50 5.90
C GLU A 76 7.70 -9.78 7.26
N SER A 77 6.63 -9.05 7.60
CA SER A 77 5.92 -9.21 8.88
C SER A 77 5.02 -10.44 8.90
N LYS A 78 4.54 -10.87 7.72
CA LYS A 78 3.59 -11.96 7.54
C LYS A 78 2.31 -11.80 8.38
N CYS A 79 1.89 -10.57 8.64
CA CYS A 79 0.65 -10.33 9.36
C CYS A 79 -0.03 -9.04 8.89
N ILE A 80 -1.35 -8.98 9.06
CA ILE A 80 -2.15 -7.80 8.74
C ILE A 80 -3.27 -7.64 9.76
N PHE A 81 -3.53 -6.40 10.19
CA PHE A 81 -4.73 -6.11 10.96
C PHE A 81 -5.90 -5.88 10.00
N LEU A 82 -6.95 -6.69 10.11
CA LEU A 82 -8.17 -6.50 9.35
C LEU A 82 -9.24 -5.83 10.21
N PRO A 83 -9.99 -4.85 9.66
CA PRO A 83 -11.16 -4.31 10.34
C PRO A 83 -12.32 -5.31 10.29
N GLU A 84 -13.38 -5.00 11.03
CA GLU A 84 -14.65 -5.73 10.92
C GLU A 84 -15.22 -5.57 9.50
N LEU A 85 -15.64 -6.67 8.88
CA LEU A 85 -16.38 -6.68 7.63
C LEU A 85 -17.70 -7.42 7.82
N LYS A 86 -18.82 -6.76 7.52
CA LYS A 86 -20.16 -7.35 7.54
C LYS A 86 -20.78 -7.32 6.14
N ALA A 87 -21.37 -8.43 5.73
CA ALA A 87 -22.26 -8.47 4.58
C ALA A 87 -23.68 -8.08 5.03
N ARG A 88 -24.36 -7.24 4.24
CA ARG A 88 -25.72 -6.81 4.54
C ARG A 88 -26.63 -7.08 3.34
N ALA A 89 -27.66 -7.87 3.55
CA ALA A 89 -28.72 -8.09 2.58
C ALA A 89 -29.98 -7.34 3.03
N SER A 90 -30.75 -6.82 2.07
CA SER A 90 -32.07 -6.26 2.39
C SER A 90 -33.07 -6.47 1.27
N SER A 91 -34.31 -6.75 1.64
CA SER A 91 -35.43 -6.96 0.72
C SER A 91 -36.68 -6.19 1.20
N LYS A 92 -37.67 -6.07 0.33
CA LYS A 92 -39.00 -5.53 0.67
C LYS A 92 -40.07 -6.51 0.23
N ASP A 93 -41.12 -6.68 1.02
CA ASP A 93 -42.30 -7.43 0.59
C ASP A 93 -43.27 -6.56 -0.23
N ARG A 94 -44.38 -7.16 -0.66
CA ARG A 94 -45.42 -6.52 -1.48
C ARG A 94 -46.12 -5.35 -0.80
N VAL A 95 -46.06 -5.28 0.54
CA VAL A 95 -46.65 -4.20 1.35
C VAL A 95 -45.60 -3.15 1.74
N GLY A 96 -44.36 -3.28 1.24
CA GLY A 96 -43.28 -2.32 1.44
C GLY A 96 -42.52 -2.49 2.76
N LYS A 97 -42.82 -3.53 3.56
CA LYS A 97 -42.06 -3.81 4.78
C LYS A 97 -40.67 -4.30 4.42
N LYS A 98 -39.66 -3.71 5.05
CA LYS A 98 -38.24 -3.98 4.80
C LYS A 98 -37.74 -5.10 5.71
N TYR A 99 -37.00 -6.03 5.12
CA TYR A 99 -36.24 -7.07 5.82
C TYR A 99 -34.76 -6.78 5.62
N VAL A 100 -33.97 -6.96 6.68
CA VAL A 100 -32.52 -6.75 6.67
C VAL A 100 -31.88 -7.90 7.42
N GLU A 101 -30.86 -8.49 6.82
CA GLU A 101 -29.99 -9.47 7.46
C GLU A 101 -28.54 -9.00 7.34
N GLU A 102 -27.76 -9.25 8.40
CA GLU A 102 -26.35 -8.92 8.47
C GLU A 102 -25.55 -10.14 8.92
N GLU A 103 -24.44 -10.42 8.24
CA GLU A 103 -23.54 -11.53 8.54
C GLU A 103 -22.10 -11.00 8.71
N LEU A 104 -21.42 -11.43 9.77
CA LEU A 104 -20.02 -11.10 9.99
C LEU A 104 -19.12 -11.95 9.09
N ILE A 105 -18.40 -11.30 8.18
CA ILE A 105 -17.48 -11.95 7.24
C ILE A 105 -16.05 -11.97 7.80
N VAL A 106 -15.61 -10.87 8.42
CA VAL A 106 -14.28 -10.76 9.02
C VAL A 106 -14.41 -10.10 10.39
N SER A 107 -13.93 -10.78 11.43
CA SER A 107 -13.79 -10.21 12.77
C SER A 107 -12.59 -9.24 12.81
N PRO A 108 -12.66 -8.12 13.54
CA PRO A 108 -11.51 -7.24 13.66
C PRO A 108 -10.37 -7.95 14.41
N GLY A 109 -9.14 -7.83 13.93
CA GLY A 109 -7.99 -8.47 14.59
C GLY A 109 -6.74 -8.58 13.73
N LEU A 110 -5.68 -9.11 14.34
CA LEU A 110 -4.43 -9.43 13.65
C LEU A 110 -4.53 -10.83 13.03
N TYR A 111 -4.32 -10.91 11.72
CA TYR A 111 -4.36 -12.14 10.93
C TYR A 111 -2.96 -12.49 10.46
N GLN A 112 -2.60 -13.77 10.64
CA GLN A 112 -1.37 -14.32 10.07
C GLN A 112 -1.52 -14.49 8.56
N LEU A 113 -0.53 -14.05 7.80
CA LEU A 113 -0.42 -14.26 6.37
C LEU A 113 0.48 -15.49 6.11
N ASP A 114 -0.12 -16.50 5.49
CA ASP A 114 0.57 -17.70 5.04
C ASP A 114 1.05 -17.50 3.60
N ASN A 115 2.35 -17.73 3.38
CA ASN A 115 3.03 -17.59 2.08
C ASN A 115 2.78 -16.24 1.36
N PRO A 116 3.06 -15.09 2.00
CA PRO A 116 2.88 -13.80 1.35
C PRO A 116 3.89 -13.64 0.19
N LEU A 117 3.39 -13.23 -0.97
CA LEU A 117 4.16 -13.03 -2.19
C LEU A 117 3.85 -11.65 -2.77
N HIS A 118 4.88 -10.98 -3.29
CA HIS A 118 4.69 -9.82 -4.14
C HIS A 118 4.02 -10.24 -5.46
N GLU A 119 3.07 -9.45 -5.94
CA GLU A 119 2.64 -9.43 -7.34
C GLU A 119 2.18 -10.79 -7.89
N LYS A 120 0.99 -11.24 -7.48
CA LYS A 120 0.35 -12.44 -8.06
C LYS A 120 -0.68 -12.06 -9.12
N LYS A 121 -0.51 -12.59 -10.32
CA LYS A 121 -1.51 -12.49 -11.41
C LYS A 121 -2.65 -13.47 -11.20
N ILE A 122 -3.89 -12.97 -11.19
CA ILE A 122 -5.14 -13.74 -11.07
C ILE A 122 -6.07 -13.28 -12.19
N GLY A 123 -6.15 -14.09 -13.25
CA GLY A 123 -6.79 -13.69 -14.49
C GLY A 123 -6.13 -12.42 -15.05
N ASP A 124 -6.92 -11.35 -15.17
CA ASP A 124 -6.48 -10.05 -15.69
C ASP A 124 -6.04 -9.05 -14.62
N VAL A 125 -6.09 -9.41 -13.33
CA VAL A 125 -5.71 -8.53 -12.22
C VAL A 125 -4.39 -9.00 -11.62
N VAL A 126 -3.49 -8.07 -11.30
CA VAL A 126 -2.25 -8.33 -10.54
C VAL A 126 -2.44 -7.73 -9.16
N ALA A 127 -2.49 -8.57 -8.13
CA ALA A 127 -2.59 -8.10 -6.75
C ALA A 127 -1.21 -7.67 -6.25
N ASP A 128 -1.12 -6.53 -5.55
CA ASP A 128 0.14 -6.03 -4.98
C ASP A 128 0.81 -7.04 -4.05
N VAL A 129 0.02 -7.66 -3.15
CA VAL A 129 0.44 -8.78 -2.32
C VAL A 129 -0.64 -9.86 -2.34
N PHE A 130 -0.22 -11.10 -2.55
CA PHE A 130 -1.04 -12.28 -2.35
C PHE A 130 -0.64 -13.00 -1.07
N ALA A 131 -1.61 -13.48 -0.30
CA ALA A 131 -1.37 -14.35 0.84
C ALA A 131 -2.54 -15.32 1.02
N THR A 132 -2.38 -16.27 1.94
CA THR A 132 -3.46 -17.13 2.40
C THR A 132 -3.64 -17.04 3.91
N HIS A 133 -4.82 -17.36 4.42
CA HIS A 133 -5.08 -17.50 5.86
C HIS A 133 -6.13 -18.59 6.07
N LYS A 134 -5.77 -19.68 6.78
CA LYS A 134 -6.69 -20.80 7.08
C LYS A 134 -7.44 -21.32 5.84
N GLY A 135 -6.77 -21.41 4.70
CA GLY A 135 -7.34 -21.89 3.44
C GLY A 135 -8.09 -20.84 2.61
N HIS A 136 -8.21 -19.60 3.09
CA HIS A 136 -8.77 -18.48 2.32
C HIS A 136 -7.67 -17.68 1.62
N GLU A 137 -7.90 -17.31 0.37
CA GLU A 137 -7.02 -16.39 -0.37
C GLU A 137 -7.27 -14.94 0.03
N LEU A 138 -6.19 -14.19 0.23
CA LEU A 138 -6.19 -12.76 0.53
C LEU A 138 -5.47 -12.03 -0.61
N LEU A 139 -6.20 -11.17 -1.31
CA LEU A 139 -5.67 -10.26 -2.32
C LEU A 139 -5.58 -8.87 -1.69
N ILE A 140 -4.36 -8.38 -1.51
CA ILE A 140 -4.11 -7.13 -0.81
C ILE A 140 -3.62 -6.12 -1.83
N GLU A 141 -4.38 -5.04 -1.99
CA GLU A 141 -4.00 -3.87 -2.79
C GLU A 141 -3.54 -2.75 -1.84
N VAL A 142 -2.39 -2.16 -2.14
CA VAL A 142 -1.87 -1.03 -1.37
C VAL A 142 -2.27 0.24 -2.10
N SER A 143 -3.07 1.08 -1.45
CA SER A 143 -3.42 2.41 -1.96
C SER A 143 -2.74 3.47 -1.12
N VAL A 144 -1.87 4.26 -1.75
CA VAL A 144 -1.26 5.44 -1.14
C VAL A 144 -1.98 6.66 -1.69
N THR A 145 -2.50 7.51 -0.82
CA THR A 145 -3.07 8.81 -1.21
C THR A 145 -2.28 9.90 -0.53
N HIS A 146 -1.49 10.68 -1.28
CA HIS A 146 -1.03 11.95 -0.73
C HIS A 146 -2.22 12.91 -0.61
N PHE A 147 -2.38 13.51 0.57
CA PHE A 147 -3.28 14.64 0.80
C PHE A 147 -2.71 15.90 0.12
N VAL A 148 -2.63 15.91 -1.21
CA VAL A 148 -2.38 17.12 -1.99
C VAL A 148 -3.71 17.59 -2.58
N ASP A 149 -4.25 18.60 -1.92
CA ASP A 149 -5.39 19.45 -2.25
C ASP A 149 -6.77 18.83 -2.56
N LYS A 150 -7.73 19.26 -1.73
CA LYS A 150 -9.18 19.13 -1.93
C LYS A 150 -9.60 19.79 -3.26
N LYS A 151 -9.51 19.08 -4.40
CA LYS A 151 -10.35 19.34 -5.61
C LYS A 151 -10.16 18.29 -6.71
N LYS A 152 -10.63 17.07 -6.45
CA LYS A 152 -11.43 16.27 -7.41
C LYS A 152 -11.93 15.02 -6.70
N LYS A 153 -13.15 15.12 -6.17
CA LYS A 153 -13.98 13.96 -5.90
C LYS A 153 -14.39 13.38 -7.26
N SER A 154 -13.65 12.42 -7.78
CA SER A 154 -14.21 11.41 -8.68
C SER A 154 -13.26 10.22 -8.83
N LYS A 155 -13.80 9.05 -8.48
CA LYS A 155 -13.26 7.69 -8.68
C LYS A 155 -12.22 7.18 -7.66
N ALA A 156 -12.54 7.28 -6.37
CA ALA A 156 -12.29 6.13 -5.51
C ALA A 156 -13.39 5.10 -5.81
N SER A 157 -13.18 4.23 -6.80
CA SER A 157 -13.99 3.01 -6.87
C SER A 157 -13.56 2.16 -5.69
N THR A 158 -14.37 2.13 -4.64
CA THR A 158 -14.37 1.06 -3.66
C THR A 158 -14.44 -0.27 -4.40
N LYS A 159 -13.28 -0.90 -4.62
CA LYS A 159 -13.20 -2.33 -4.92
C LYS A 159 -12.73 -3.00 -3.63
N PRO A 160 -13.64 -3.46 -2.76
CA PRO A 160 -13.26 -4.45 -1.77
C PRO A 160 -12.89 -5.71 -2.55
N ALA A 161 -11.59 -5.99 -2.71
CA ALA A 161 -11.13 -7.23 -3.33
C ALA A 161 -10.90 -8.29 -2.24
N LEU A 162 -12.00 -8.76 -1.64
CA LEU A 162 -12.05 -10.09 -1.04
C LEU A 162 -13.08 -10.89 -1.84
N LYS A 163 -12.65 -11.50 -2.95
CA LYS A 163 -13.44 -12.55 -3.60
C LYS A 163 -13.18 -13.85 -2.84
N SER A 164 -13.93 -14.06 -1.76
CA SER A 164 -14.10 -15.39 -1.18
C SER A 164 -15.01 -16.19 -2.13
N THR A 165 -14.44 -17.03 -2.99
CA THR A 165 -15.25 -18.05 -3.67
C THR A 165 -15.62 -19.13 -2.67
N TYR A 166 -16.77 -18.97 -2.01
CA TYR A 166 -17.47 -20.08 -1.36
C TYR A 166 -17.92 -21.04 -2.46
N ARG A 167 -17.32 -22.24 -2.52
CA ARG A 167 -17.97 -23.41 -3.13
C ARG A 167 -18.41 -24.30 -1.99
N SER A 168 -19.71 -24.58 -1.99
CA SER A 168 -20.39 -25.57 -1.16
C SER A 168 -19.84 -26.98 -1.36
#